data_AF-A0A4Y2B249-F1
#
_entry.id   AF-A0A4Y2B249-F1
#
_cell.length_a   1.000
_cell.length_b   1.000
_cell.length_c   1.000
_cell.angle_alpha   90.00
_cell.angle_beta   90.00
_cell.angle_gamma   90.00
#
_symmetry.space_group_name_H-M   'P 1'
#
loop_
_entity.id
_entity.type
_entity.pdbx_description
1 polymer ?
#
loop_
_entity_poly.entity_id
_entity_poly.type
_entity_poly.pdbx_seq_one_letter_code
_entity_poly.pdbx_strand_id
1 'polypeptide(L)'
;VLYTSAVLLGPVLALSAVTDFSLNIMVILCGAVCTFYCFLGGIKAVLWTDAFQGILMFLCLITVYIVGINEVGGPAAVYERATAGDRWEFFK
;
A
#
# COMPACT_ATOMS: atom_id res chain seq x y z
N VAL A 1 16.00 -13.65 0.97
CA VAL A 1 16.22 -13.14 -0.40
C VAL A 1 14.92 -13.16 -1.21
N LEU A 2 14.26 -14.31 -1.46
CA LEU A 2 13.01 -14.34 -2.24
C LEU A 2 11.86 -13.54 -1.60
N TYR A 3 11.69 -13.63 -0.26
CA TYR A 3 10.67 -12.88 0.47
C TYR A 3 10.82 -11.36 0.33
N THR A 4 12.04 -10.84 0.50
CA THR A 4 12.33 -9.40 0.38
C THR A 4 12.10 -8.89 -1.05
N SER A 5 12.38 -9.71 -2.07
CA SER A 5 12.06 -9.40 -3.46
C SER A 5 10.55 -9.34 -3.69
N ALA A 6 9.79 -10.29 -3.13
CA ALA A 6 8.33 -10.31 -3.24
C ALA A 6 7.70 -9.09 -2.56
N VAL A 7 8.20 -8.69 -1.39
CA VAL A 7 7.71 -7.50 -0.67
C VAL A 7 8.03 -6.20 -1.43
N LEU A 8 9.19 -6.11 -2.10
CA LEU A 8 9.56 -4.93 -2.90
C LEU A 8 8.65 -4.75 -4.13
N LEU A 9 8.04 -5.81 -4.66
CA LEU A 9 7.14 -5.71 -5.81
C LEU A 9 5.89 -4.87 -5.51
N GLY A 10 5.36 -4.92 -4.28
CA GLY A 10 4.19 -4.15 -3.88
C GLY A 10 4.33 -2.63 -4.16
N PRO A 11 5.30 -1.93 -3.55
CA PRO A 11 5.52 -0.51 -3.78
C PRO A 11 5.93 -0.19 -5.22
N VAL A 12 6.69 -1.07 -5.89
CA VAL A 12 7.08 -0.88 -7.30
C VAL A 12 5.87 -0.92 -8.23
N LEU A 13 4.94 -1.86 -8.01
CA LEU A 13 3.70 -1.96 -8.79
C LEU A 13 2.82 -0.74 -8.55
N ALA A 14 2.68 -0.29 -7.30
CA ALA A 14 1.94 0.92 -6.98
C ALA A 14 2.56 2.16 -7.65
N LEU A 15 3.89 2.30 -7.62
CA LEU A 15 4.60 3.42 -8.24
C LEU A 15 4.50 3.39 -9.78
N SER A 16 4.62 2.20 -10.37
CA SER A 16 4.45 1.99 -11.82
C SER A 16 3.01 2.30 -12.26
N ALA A 17 2.00 1.96 -11.45
CA ALA A 17 0.60 2.29 -11.74
C ALA A 17 0.29 3.80 -11.67
N VAL A 18 1.03 4.56 -10.86
CA VAL A 18 0.83 6.02 -10.73
C VAL A 18 1.64 6.80 -11.77
N THR A 19 2.78 6.27 -12.21
CA THR A 19 3.72 6.99 -13.10
C THR A 19 3.72 6.48 -14.54
N ASP A 20 2.98 5.41 -14.84
CA ASP A 20 2.91 4.73 -16.15
C ASP A 20 4.27 4.28 -16.73
N PHE A 21 5.32 4.24 -15.92
CA PHE A 21 6.65 3.79 -16.36
C PHE A 21 6.80 2.28 -16.30
N SER A 22 7.72 1.76 -17.13
CA SER A 22 8.07 0.34 -17.14
C SER A 22 8.56 -0.18 -15.78
N LEU A 23 8.07 -1.37 -15.42
CA LEU A 23 8.33 -2.05 -14.14
C LEU A 23 9.84 -2.17 -13.84
N ASN A 24 10.64 -2.51 -14.86
CA ASN A 24 12.09 -2.68 -14.73
C ASN A 24 12.79 -1.40 -14.25
N ILE A 25 12.40 -0.24 -14.78
CA ILE A 25 12.99 1.06 -14.38
C ILE A 25 12.58 1.39 -12.94
N MET A 26 11.33 1.13 -12.57
CA MET A 26 10.81 1.40 -11.23
C MET A 26 11.46 0.51 -10.16
N VAL A 27 11.73 -0.77 -10.45
CA VAL A 27 12.46 -1.67 -9.53
C VAL A 27 13.85 -1.12 -9.22
N ILE A 28 14.60 -0.73 -10.27
CA ILE A 28 15.96 -0.21 -10.12
C ILE A 28 15.95 1.09 -9.32
N LEU A 29 15.02 2.00 -9.63
CA LEU A 29 14.89 3.28 -8.92
C LEU A 29 14.55 3.08 -7.45
N CYS A 30 13.55 2.25 -7.14
CA CYS A 30 13.12 1.97 -5.77
C CYS A 30 14.25 1.30 -4.96
N GLY A 31 14.94 0.32 -5.55
CA GLY A 31 16.10 -0.33 -4.93
C GLY A 31 17.27 0.63 -4.69
N ALA A 32 17.54 1.55 -5.63
CA ALA A 32 18.60 2.55 -5.50
C ALA A 32 18.30 3.54 -4.37
N VAL A 33 17.08 4.09 -4.32
CA VAL A 33 16.63 4.96 -3.22
C VAL A 33 16.71 4.22 -1.90
N CYS A 34 16.22 2.97 -1.85
CA CYS A 34 16.23 2.15 -0.65
C CYS A 34 17.65 1.92 -0.09
N THR A 35 18.57 1.57 -0.98
CA THR A 35 19.98 1.35 -0.63
C THR A 35 20.63 2.64 -0.17
N PHE A 36 20.36 3.76 -0.86
CA PHE A 36 20.98 5.04 -0.56
C PHE A 36 20.54 5.59 0.80
N TYR A 37 19.25 5.56 1.12
CA TYR A 37 18.77 6.04 2.42
C TYR A 37 19.21 5.11 3.57
N CYS A 38 19.24 3.79 3.35
CA CYS A 38 19.75 2.83 4.34
C CYS A 38 21.24 3.06 4.63
N PHE A 39 22.02 3.36 3.59
CA PHE A 39 23.46 3.58 3.72
C PHE A 39 23.79 4.89 4.45
N LEU A 40 23.09 5.98 4.15
CA LEU A 40 23.36 7.29 4.76
C LEU A 40 22.86 7.43 6.20
N GLY A 41 21.79 6.72 6.56
CA GLY A 41 21.03 7.00 7.78
C GLY A 41 21.56 6.37 9.08
N GLY A 42 22.32 5.28 8.99
CA GLY A 42 22.57 4.41 10.15
C GLY A 42 21.28 3.83 10.76
N ILE A 43 21.39 3.01 11.80
CA ILE A 43 20.22 2.30 12.40
C ILE A 43 19.14 3.27 12.91
N LYS A 44 19.55 4.44 13.44
CA LYS A 44 18.60 5.41 14.02
C LYS A 44 17.74 6.11 12.96
N ALA A 45 18.30 6.51 11.81
CA ALA A 45 17.50 7.17 10.78
C ALA A 45 16.61 6.18 10.05
N VAL A 46 17.08 4.94 9.84
CA VAL A 46 16.25 3.87 9.24
C VAL A 46 15.01 3.61 10.10
N LEU A 47 15.15 3.58 11.43
CA LEU A 47 14.02 3.42 12.35
C LEU A 47 13.02 4.57 12.23
N TRP A 48 13.49 5.81 12.09
CA TRP A 48 12.59 6.95 11.93
C TRP A 48 11.81 6.90 10.61
N THR A 49 12.47 6.49 9.52
CA THR A 49 11.81 6.31 8.23
C THR A 49 10.82 5.13 8.23
N ASP A 50 11.13 4.04 8.93
CA ASP A 50 10.23 2.89 9.06
C ASP A 50 8.97 3.23 9.87
N ALA A 51 9.13 3.96 10.99
CA ALA A 51 8.01 4.45 11.79
C ALA A 51 7.11 5.40 10.98
N PHE A 52 7.70 6.30 10.19
CA PHE A 52 6.95 7.21 9.33
C PHE A 52 6.18 6.46 8.23
N GLN A 53 6.81 5.48 7.57
CA GLN A 53 6.16 4.64 6.57
C GLN A 53 4.97 3.87 7.18
N GLY A 54 5.13 3.33 8.40
CA GLY A 54 4.04 2.67 9.12
C GLY A 54 2.85 3.59 9.38
N ILE A 55 3.09 4.81 9.85
CA ILE A 55 2.02 5.80 10.08
C ILE A 55 1.30 6.14 8.77
N LEU A 56 2.04 6.36 7.68
CA LEU A 56 1.46 6.64 6.37
C LEU A 56 0.58 5.49 5.85
N MET A 57 0.98 4.24 6.07
CA MET A 57 0.16 3.08 5.68
C MET A 57 -1.19 3.07 6.39
N PHE A 58 -1.24 3.37 7.70
CA PHE A 58 -2.49 3.48 8.44
C PHE A 58 -3.38 4.63 7.94
N LEU A 59 -2.80 5.81 7.70
CA LEU A 59 -3.55 6.95 7.18
C LEU A 59 -4.10 6.67 5.78
N CYS A 60 -3.31 6.04 4.92
CA CYS A 60 -3.74 5.65 3.57
C CYS A 60 -4.91 4.67 3.64
N LEU A 61 -4.84 3.67 4.52
CA LEU A 61 -5.92 2.70 4.72
C LEU A 61 -7.22 3.34 5.21
N ILE A 62 -7.15 4.23 6.20
CA ILE A 62 -8.33 4.97 6.70
C ILE A 62 -8.92 5.85 5.60
N THR A 63 -8.08 6.54 4.85
CA THR A 63 -8.51 7.43 3.76
C THR A 63 -9.21 6.63 2.65
N VAL A 64 -8.61 5.53 2.20
CA VAL A 64 -9.20 4.62 1.21
C VAL A 64 -10.53 4.07 1.70
N TYR A 65 -10.63 3.71 2.98
CA TYR A 65 -11.88 3.22 3.58
C TYR A 65 -13.00 4.29 3.54
N ILE A 66 -12.72 5.52 3.97
CA ILE A 66 -13.71 6.60 4.00
C ILE A 66 -14.16 6.97 2.57
N VAL A 67 -13.20 7.16 1.65
CA VAL A 67 -13.51 7.49 0.26
C VAL A 67 -14.31 6.37 -0.42
N GLY A 68 -13.93 5.11 -0.18
CA GLY A 68 -14.64 3.95 -0.70
C GLY A 68 -16.09 3.86 -0.23
N ILE A 69 -16.37 4.20 1.03
CA ILE A 69 -17.75 4.23 1.55
C ILE A 69 -18.55 5.38 0.93
N ASN A 70 -17.94 6.55 0.78
CA ASN A 70 -18.60 7.72 0.18
C ASN A 70 -18.94 7.49 -1.30
N GLU A 71 -18.03 6.90 -2.08
CA GLU A 71 -18.23 6.51 -3.49
C GLU A 71 -19.41 5.54 -3.67
N VAL A 72 -19.63 4.64 -2.71
CA VAL A 72 -20.73 3.66 -2.76
C VAL A 72 -22.08 4.26 -2.33
N GLY A 73 -22.10 5.49 -1.81
CA GLY A 73 -23.32 6.17 -1.34
C GLY A 73 -23.59 6.00 0.15
N GLY A 74 -22.56 5.67 0.94
CA GLY A 74 -22.62 5.57 2.39
C GLY A 74 -22.64 4.13 2.92
N PRO A 75 -22.52 3.95 4.24
CA PRO A 75 -22.37 2.64 4.86
C PRO A 75 -23.60 1.72 4.68
N ALA A 76 -24.79 2.30 4.53
CA ALA A 76 -26.01 1.54 4.23
C ALA A 76 -25.96 0.90 2.82
N ALA A 77 -25.49 1.65 1.82
CA ALA A 77 -25.34 1.15 0.47
C ALA A 77 -24.23 0.08 0.37
N VAL A 78 -23.17 0.20 1.19
CA VAL A 78 -22.13 -0.84 1.31
C VAL A 78 -22.72 -2.13 1.86
N TYR A 79 -23.56 -2.05 2.90
CA TYR A 79 -24.22 -3.23 3.48
C TYR A 79 -25.20 -3.91 2.51
N GLU A 80 -25.98 -3.11 1.78
CA GLU A 80 -26.91 -3.59 0.75
C GLU A 80 -26.16 -4.26 -0.41
N ARG A 81 -25.10 -3.64 -0.93
CA ARG A 81 -24.24 -4.21 -2.00
C ARG A 81 -23.53 -5.49 -1.54
N ALA A 82 -23.08 -5.55 -0.28
CA ALA A 82 -22.46 -6.74 0.27
C ALA A 82 -23.47 -7.90 0.42
N THR A 83 -24.73 -7.59 0.77
CA THR A 83 -25.83 -8.56 0.87
C THR A 83 -26.30 -9.03 -0.50
N ALA A 84 -26.43 -8.13 -1.47
CA ALA A 84 -26.79 -8.46 -2.85
C ALA A 84 -25.70 -9.26 -3.58
N GLY A 85 -24.43 -9.08 -3.18
CA GLY A 85 -23.29 -9.81 -3.73
C GLY A 85 -23.00 -11.16 -3.07
N ASP A 86 -23.87 -11.64 -2.17
CA ASP A 86 -23.68 -12.90 -1.41
C ASP A 86 -22.34 -12.98 -0.66
N ARG A 87 -21.81 -11.82 -0.22
CA ARG A 87 -20.49 -11.72 0.45
C ARG A 87 -20.55 -11.95 1.96
N TRP A 88 -21.72 -12.31 2.49
CA TRP A 88 -21.96 -12.58 3.92
C TRP A 88 -22.05 -14.09 4.21
N GLU A 89 -21.08 -14.89 3.76
CA GLU A 89 -20.97 -16.30 4.14
C GLU A 89 -20.35 -16.50 5.54
N PHE A 90 -20.37 -15.49 6.43
CA PHE A 90 -19.77 -15.60 7.76
C PHE A 90 -20.62 -16.42 8.76
N PHE A 91 -21.88 -16.72 8.43
CA PHE A 91 -22.83 -17.43 9.31
C PHE A 91 -23.55 -18.61 8.63
N LYS A 92 -22.98 -19.19 7.57
CA LYS A 92 -23.46 -20.46 7.00
C LYS A 92 -22.52 -21.61 7.34
#